data_AF-A0A5E4CPX0-F1
#
_entry.id   AF-A0A5E4CPX0-F1
#
_cell.length_a   1.000
_cell.length_b   1.000
_cell.length_c   1.000
_cell.angle_alpha   90.00
_cell.angle_beta   90.00
_cell.angle_gamma   90.00
#
_symmetry.space_group_name_H-M   'P 1'
#
loop_
_entity.id
_entity.type
_entity.pdbx_description
1 polymer ?
#
loop_
_entity_poly.entity_id
_entity_poly.type
_entity_poly.pdbx_seq_one_letter_code
_entity_poly.pdbx_strand_id
1 'polypeptide(L)' 'SCPVLCGGNGEYEKGHCVCRNGWKGPECDVPEEQCIDPTCFGHGTCIMGVCICVPGYKGEICEE' A
#
# COMPACT_ATOMS: atom_id res chain seq x y z
N SER A 1 7.54 17.87 -10.93
CA SER A 1 7.55 16.44 -11.26
C SER A 1 6.14 15.93 -11.38
N CYS A 2 5.85 15.15 -12.41
CA CYS A 2 4.64 14.32 -12.42
C CYS A 2 4.85 13.14 -11.45
N PRO A 3 3.88 12.77 -10.62
CA PRO A 3 3.97 11.57 -9.79
C PRO A 3 4.17 10.34 -10.69
N VAL A 4 4.97 9.38 -10.23
CA VAL A 4 5.14 8.10 -10.91
C VAL A 4 3.85 7.30 -10.69
N LEU A 5 3.11 7.04 -11.77
CA LEU A 5 1.86 6.28 -11.72
C LEU A 5 2.16 4.84 -11.27
N CYS A 6 1.34 4.30 -10.36
CA CYS A 6 1.50 2.94 -9.84
C CYS A 6 2.91 2.67 -9.27
N GLY A 7 3.52 3.68 -8.64
CA GLY A 7 4.83 3.54 -7.99
C GLY A 7 5.98 3.17 -8.94
N GLY A 8 5.72 3.10 -10.25
CA GLY A 8 6.64 2.54 -11.27
C GLY A 8 6.66 1.02 -11.34
N ASN A 9 5.88 0.33 -10.50
CA ASN A 9 5.85 -1.12 -10.36
C ASN A 9 4.54 -1.74 -10.83
N GLY A 10 3.72 -1.00 -11.58
CA GLY A 10 2.48 -1.50 -12.13
C GLY A 10 2.12 -0.84 -13.45
N GLU A 11 1.03 -1.33 -14.03
CA GLU A 11 0.40 -0.78 -15.23
C GLU A 11 -0.99 -0.28 -14.86
N TYR A 12 -1.35 0.92 -15.31
CA TYR A 12 -2.66 1.49 -15.00
C TYR A 12 -3.70 0.98 -16.00
N GLU A 13 -4.65 0.19 -15.52
CA GLU A 13 -5.70 -0.40 -16.33
C GLU A 13 -7.07 -0.17 -15.70
N LYS A 14 -8.05 0.27 -16.50
CA LYS A 14 -9.47 0.37 -16.09
C LYS A 14 -9.70 1.07 -14.73
N GLY A 15 -8.93 2.10 -14.41
CA GLY A 15 -9.11 2.90 -13.20
C GLY A 15 -8.31 2.44 -11.98
N HIS A 16 -7.48 1.42 -12.08
CA HIS A 16 -6.63 0.94 -10.98
C HIS A 16 -5.25 0.48 -11.48
N CYS A 17 -4.31 0.34 -10.55
CA CYS A 17 -2.99 -0.20 -10.83
C CYS A 17 -2.99 -1.73 -10.78
N VAL A 18 -2.52 -2.36 -11.85
CA VAL A 18 -2.20 -3.78 -11.91
C VAL A 18 -0.72 -3.93 -11.58
N CYS A 19 -0.42 -4.48 -10.40
CA CYS A 19 0.96 -4.56 -9.92
C CYS A 19 1.75 -5.67 -10.61
N ARG A 20 3.04 -5.39 -10.87
CA ARG A 20 4.03 -6.41 -11.22
C ARG A 20 4.26 -7.34 -10.03
N ASN A 21 4.78 -8.53 -10.31
CA ASN A 21 5.12 -9.52 -9.30
C ASN A 21 6.07 -8.93 -8.24
N GLY A 22 5.82 -9.23 -6.96
CA GLY A 22 6.57 -8.67 -5.83
C GLY A 22 6.08 -7.32 -5.32
N TRP A 23 5.00 -6.77 -5.87
CA TRP A 23 4.40 -5.50 -5.46
C TRP A 23 2.90 -5.62 -5.24
N LYS A 24 2.39 -4.83 -4.30
CA LYS A 24 0.97 -4.76 -3.94
C LYS A 24 0.60 -3.35 -3.47
N GLY A 25 -0.67 -3.19 -3.12
CA GLY A 25 -1.26 -1.92 -2.72
C GLY A 25 -1.92 -1.17 -3.87
N PRO A 26 -2.74 -0.15 -3.59
CA PRO A 26 -3.49 0.59 -4.61
C PRO A 26 -2.60 1.26 -5.65
N GLU A 27 -1.38 1.63 -5.26
CA GLU A 27 -0.40 2.31 -6.10
C GLU A 27 0.83 1.44 -6.38
N CYS A 28 0.79 0.12 -6.12
CA CYS A 28 1.93 -0.80 -6.32
C CYS A 28 3.26 -0.31 -5.71
N ASP A 29 3.16 0.37 -4.57
CA ASP A 29 4.24 1.02 -3.85
C ASP A 29 4.68 0.23 -2.62
N VAL A 30 3.95 -0.85 -2.28
CA VAL A 30 4.26 -1.73 -1.16
C VAL A 30 4.86 -3.04 -1.69
N PRO A 31 6.08 -3.44 -1.29
CA PRO A 31 6.62 -4.75 -1.60
C PRO A 31 5.74 -5.87 -1.05
N GLU A 32 5.60 -6.98 -1.79
CA GLU A 32 4.71 -8.09 -1.43
C GLU A 32 5.05 -8.70 -0.05
N GLU A 33 6.32 -8.70 0.33
CA GLU A 33 6.82 -9.21 1.62
C GLU A 33 6.56 -8.26 2.81
N GLN A 34 6.20 -7.00 2.56
CA GLN A 34 5.94 -6.00 3.59
C GLN A 34 4.44 -5.88 3.88
N CYS A 35 4.06 -5.67 5.15
CA CYS A 35 2.69 -5.45 5.64
C CYS A 35 1.66 -6.46 5.11
N ILE A 36 1.03 -7.26 5.98
CA ILE A 36 0.06 -8.28 5.53
C ILE A 36 -1.04 -7.63 4.64
N ASP A 37 -1.54 -6.48 5.06
CA ASP A 37 -2.43 -5.62 4.28
C ASP A 37 -1.71 -4.31 3.91
N PRO A 38 -1.54 -3.98 2.61
CA PRO A 38 -0.89 -2.73 2.19
C PRO A 38 -1.69 -1.47 2.60
N THR A 39 -2.98 -1.62 2.90
CA THR A 39 -3.85 -0.52 3.36
C THR A 39 -3.93 -0.42 4.88
N CYS A 40 -3.27 -1.31 5.62
CA CYS A 40 -3.31 -1.37 7.07
C CYS A 40 -4.76 -1.33 7.58
N PHE A 41 -5.55 -2.32 7.15
CA PHE A 41 -6.97 -2.46 7.46
C PHE A 41 -7.83 -1.27 7.03
N GLY A 42 -7.39 -0.52 6.01
CA GLY A 42 -8.01 0.72 5.55
C GLY A 42 -7.83 1.91 6.51
N HIS A 43 -7.06 1.75 7.60
CA HIS A 43 -6.89 2.74 8.64
C HIS A 43 -5.43 3.18 8.82
N GLY A 44 -4.60 2.96 7.81
CA GLY A 44 -3.21 3.39 7.87
C GLY A 44 -2.50 3.37 6.54
N THR A 45 -1.19 3.54 6.61
CA THR A 45 -0.29 3.45 5.46
C THR A 45 0.88 2.55 5.81
N CYS A 46 1.16 1.57 4.96
CA CYS A 46 2.33 0.72 5.11
C CYS A 46 3.59 1.51 4.74
N ILE A 47 4.54 1.62 5.67
CA ILE A 47 5.84 2.26 5.43
C ILE A 47 6.93 1.32 5.94
N MET A 48 7.76 0.80 5.03
CA MET A 48 8.88 -0.09 5.35
C MET A 48 8.47 -1.32 6.19
N GLY A 49 7.32 -1.92 5.88
CA GLY A 49 6.79 -3.08 6.59
C GLY A 49 6.06 -2.78 7.90
N VAL A 50 5.90 -1.51 8.27
CA VAL A 50 5.18 -1.08 9.48
C VAL A 50 3.94 -0.29 9.08
N CYS A 51 2.79 -0.61 9.69
CA CYS A 51 1.58 0.17 9.51
C CYS A 51 1.57 1.42 10.39
N ILE A 52 1.49 2.58 9.73
CA ILE A 52 1.31 3.87 10.39
C ILE A 52 -0.17 4.19 10.39
N CYS A 53 -0.80 4.06 11.56
CA CYS A 53 -2.24 4.22 11.71
C CYS A 53 -2.66 5.69 11.69
N VAL A 54 -3.83 5.95 11.11
CA VAL A 54 -4.48 7.26 11.19
C VAL A 54 -4.95 7.51 12.64
N PRO A 55 -5.06 8.77 13.08
CA PRO A 55 -5.42 9.08 14.46
C PRO A 55 -6.74 8.42 14.88
N GLY A 56 -6.73 7.77 16.05
CA GLY A 56 -7.87 7.03 16.60
C GLY A 56 -7.80 5.53 16.41
N TYR A 57 -6.95 5.05 15.50
CA TYR A 57 -6.71 3.63 15.28
C TYR A 57 -5.39 3.15 15.89
N LYS A 58 -5.31 1.87 16.23
CA LYS A 58 -4.16 1.19 16.83
C LYS A 58 -4.10 -0.28 16.43
N GLY A 59 -3.08 -0.98 16.92
CA GLY A 59 -2.79 -2.36 16.53
C GLY A 59 -1.64 -2.44 15.53
N GLU A 60 -1.18 -3.66 15.25
CA GLU A 60 -0.05 -3.89 14.33
C GLU A 60 -0.42 -3.56 12.89
N ILE A 61 -1.70 -3.69 12.56
CA ILE A 61 -2.25 -3.44 11.22
C ILE A 61 -3.38 -2.41 11.23
N CYS A 62 -3.53 -1.63 12.31
CA CYS A 62 -4.56 -0.59 12.47
C CYS A 62 -6.01 -1.12 12.53
N GLU A 63 -6.17 -2.28 13.13
CA GLU A 63 -7.43 -3.00 13.26
C GLU A 63 -8.30 -2.58 14.47
N GLU A 64 -7.73 -1.84 15.43
CA GLU A 64 -8.39 -1.40 16.67
C GLU A 64 -8.69 0.09 16.73
#